data_AF-A0A2M8T1H2-F1
#
_entry.id   AF-A0A2M8T1H2-F1
#
_cell.length_a   1.000
_cell.length_b   1.000
_cell.length_c   1.000
_cell.angle_alpha   90.00
_cell.angle_beta   90.00
_cell.angle_gamma   90.00
#
_symmetry.space_group_name_H-M   'P 1'
#
loop_
_entity.id
_entity.type
_entity.pdbx_description
1 polymer ?
#
loop_
_entity_poly.entity_id
_entity_poly.type
_entity_poly.pdbx_seq_one_letter_code
_entity_poly.pdbx_strand_id
1 'polypeptide(L)'
;MKKELSFHEKLLKLTKQQKKKTNKHVFIAIPIVFVLMFAFMWAGKAETPKVKTYSDDVLSASFVGDIMMGRYVEKVTDQKGADSIFQYVEPIFKASDYVAGNFENPVTYKKNYKQADKEIHLQTNKESVQVLKDMNFTVLNSANNHAMDYGAQGMKDTLGEFAKQDLDIVGAGYSLSDAK
;
A
#
# COMPACT_ATOMS: atom_id res chain seq x y z
N MET A 1 67.48 24.92 -7.26
CA MET A 1 66.76 23.90 -6.48
C MET A 1 65.25 24.18 -6.55
N LYS A 2 64.41 23.20 -6.89
CA LYS A 2 62.95 23.38 -6.81
C LYS A 2 62.55 23.35 -5.33
N LYS A 3 61.94 24.44 -4.85
CA LYS A 3 61.38 24.52 -3.49
C LYS A 3 60.32 23.42 -3.31
N GLU A 4 60.48 22.57 -2.30
CA GLU A 4 59.44 21.61 -1.94
C GLU A 4 58.24 22.35 -1.33
N LEU A 5 57.05 22.06 -1.84
CA LEU A 5 55.81 22.67 -1.36
C LEU A 5 55.40 22.02 -0.04
N SER A 6 54.96 22.83 0.92
CA SER A 6 54.30 22.36 2.14
C SER A 6 52.98 21.65 1.81
N PHE A 7 52.47 20.85 2.75
CA PHE A 7 51.18 20.16 2.59
C PHE A 7 50.03 21.13 2.26
N HIS A 8 50.00 22.29 2.92
CA HIS A 8 49.00 23.33 2.68
C HIS A 8 49.09 23.93 1.28
N GLU A 9 50.31 24.21 0.79
CA GLU A 9 50.52 24.71 -0.57
C GLU A 9 50.20 23.65 -1.64
N LYS A 10 50.49 22.36 -1.36
CA LYS A 10 50.09 21.23 -2.22
C LYS A 10 48.57 21.15 -2.32
N LEU A 11 47.86 21.25 -1.18
CA LEU A 11 46.40 21.24 -1.14
C LEU A 11 45.81 22.43 -1.92
N LEU A 12 46.27 23.65 -1.66
CA LEU A 12 45.81 24.85 -2.38
C LEU A 12 46.02 24.75 -3.90
N LYS A 13 47.17 24.23 -4.33
CA LYS A 13 47.46 24.00 -5.75
C LYS A 13 46.49 22.99 -6.36
N LEU A 14 46.21 21.89 -5.66
CA LEU A 14 45.22 20.89 -6.07
C LEU A 14 43.82 21.51 -6.18
N THR A 15 43.36 22.25 -5.18
CA THR A 15 42.04 22.90 -5.18
C THR A 15 41.90 23.92 -6.32
N LYS A 16 42.95 24.72 -6.58
CA LYS A 16 42.96 25.72 -7.68
C LYS A 16 42.98 25.06 -9.06
N GLN A 17 43.67 23.92 -9.21
CA GLN A 17 43.66 23.14 -10.45
C GLN A 17 42.32 22.43 -10.66
N GLN A 18 41.72 21.89 -9.61
CA GLN A 18 40.37 21.32 -9.66
C GLN A 18 39.35 22.38 -10.04
N LYS A 19 39.38 23.59 -9.45
CA LYS A 19 38.47 24.70 -9.79
C LYS A 19 38.41 25.02 -11.29
N LYS A 20 39.52 24.88 -12.02
CA LYS A 20 39.59 25.09 -13.48
C LYS A 20 38.95 23.94 -14.29
N LYS A 21 38.93 22.73 -13.74
CA LYS A 21 38.38 21.53 -14.37
C LYS A 21 37.00 21.17 -13.84
N THR A 22 36.52 21.83 -12.77
CA THR A 22 35.26 21.56 -12.09
C THR A 22 34.11 21.46 -13.09
N ASN A 23 33.97 22.41 -14.02
CA ASN A 23 32.90 22.35 -15.02
C ASN A 23 32.94 21.05 -15.83
N LYS A 24 34.12 20.62 -16.30
CA LYS A 24 34.28 19.36 -17.06
C LYS A 24 33.93 18.14 -16.20
N HIS A 25 34.35 18.13 -14.93
CA HIS A 25 34.02 17.05 -14.00
C HIS A 25 32.51 16.99 -13.71
N VAL A 26 31.86 18.14 -13.54
CA VAL A 26 30.41 18.24 -13.31
C VAL A 26 29.64 17.76 -14.55
N PHE A 27 30.05 18.17 -15.75
CA PHE A 27 29.41 17.72 -17.00
C PHE A 27 29.53 16.22 -17.24
N ILE A 28 30.56 15.56 -16.70
CA ILE A 28 30.72 14.10 -16.78
C ILE A 28 29.98 13.39 -15.64
N ALA A 29 30.08 13.92 -14.41
CA ALA A 29 29.51 13.28 -13.23
C ALA A 29 27.98 13.30 -13.22
N ILE A 30 27.35 14.40 -13.67
CA ILE A 30 25.89 14.53 -13.67
C ILE A 30 25.21 13.40 -14.49
N PRO A 31 25.56 13.17 -15.77
CA PRO A 31 24.98 12.06 -16.53
C PRO A 31 25.22 10.71 -15.88
N ILE A 32 26.40 10.47 -15.31
CA ILE A 32 26.72 9.21 -14.62
C ILE A 32 25.79 9.02 -13.43
N VAL A 33 25.57 10.05 -12.62
CA VAL A 33 24.64 9.99 -11.48
C VAL A 33 23.23 9.71 -11.96
N PHE A 34 22.74 10.37 -13.01
CA PHE A 34 21.41 10.10 -13.57
C PHE A 34 21.28 8.66 -14.11
N VAL A 35 22.30 8.16 -14.82
CA VAL A 35 22.33 6.78 -15.31
C VAL A 35 22.31 5.79 -14.15
N LEU A 36 23.11 6.03 -13.11
CA LEU A 36 23.11 5.19 -11.91
C LEU A 36 21.76 5.24 -11.19
N MET A 37 21.18 6.43 -11.01
CA MET A 37 19.85 6.58 -10.41
C MET A 37 18.78 5.81 -11.20
N PHE A 38 18.80 5.91 -12.52
CA PHE A 38 17.87 5.19 -13.38
C PHE A 38 18.10 3.67 -13.33
N ALA A 39 19.36 3.23 -13.32
CA ALA A 39 19.72 1.82 -13.17
C ALA A 39 19.27 1.25 -11.81
N PHE A 40 19.43 2.00 -10.73
CA PHE A 40 18.94 1.62 -9.39
C PHE A 40 17.41 1.57 -9.33
N MET A 41 16.70 2.54 -9.93
CA MET A 41 15.24 2.48 -10.04
C MET A 41 14.76 1.28 -10.85
N TRP A 42 15.48 0.92 -11.91
CA TRP A 42 15.12 -0.21 -12.77
C TRP A 42 15.41 -1.56 -12.09
N ALA A 43 16.59 -1.70 -11.46
CA ALA A 43 16.98 -2.89 -10.72
C ALA A 43 16.20 -3.10 -9.41
N GLY A 44 15.68 -2.02 -8.81
CA GLY A 44 14.93 -2.06 -7.56
C GLY A 44 13.44 -2.41 -7.71
N LYS A 45 12.96 -2.73 -8.91
CA LYS A 45 11.57 -3.18 -9.08
C LYS A 45 11.42 -4.57 -8.46
N ALA A 46 10.56 -4.67 -7.44
CA ALA A 46 10.18 -5.97 -6.90
C ALA A 46 9.47 -6.78 -7.99
N GLU A 47 9.89 -8.04 -8.17
CA GLU A 47 9.18 -8.95 -9.05
C GLU A 47 7.85 -9.36 -8.42
N THR A 48 6.82 -9.50 -9.25
CA THR A 48 5.56 -10.08 -8.79
C THR A 48 5.76 -11.57 -8.50
N PRO A 49 5.17 -12.09 -7.40
CA PRO A 49 5.37 -13.47 -7.02
C PRO A 49 4.78 -14.40 -8.09
N LYS A 50 5.55 -15.43 -8.44
CA LYS A 50 5.06 -16.54 -9.26
C LYS A 50 4.33 -17.52 -8.36
N VAL A 51 3.02 -17.66 -8.56
CA VAL A 51 2.21 -18.63 -7.82
C VAL A 51 2.31 -19.98 -8.52
N LYS A 52 2.66 -21.02 -7.74
CA LYS A 52 2.63 -22.39 -8.23
C LYS A 52 1.22 -22.92 -8.03
N THR A 53 0.58 -23.32 -9.12
CA THR A 53 -0.66 -24.10 -9.09
C THR A 53 -0.32 -25.55 -9.38
N TYR A 54 -0.91 -26.48 -8.64
CA TYR A 54 -0.73 -27.91 -8.88
C TYR A 54 -2.03 -28.48 -9.48
N SER A 55 -1.91 -29.39 -10.45
CA SER A 55 -3.06 -29.97 -11.15
C SER A 55 -3.98 -30.79 -10.24
N ASP A 56 -3.47 -31.20 -9.09
CA ASP A 56 -4.13 -32.10 -8.15
C ASP A 56 -4.69 -31.33 -6.93
N ASP A 57 -4.57 -29.99 -6.93
CA ASP A 57 -5.14 -29.15 -5.89
C ASP A 57 -6.68 -29.21 -5.96
N VAL A 58 -7.30 -29.65 -4.86
CA VAL A 58 -8.77 -29.72 -4.75
C VAL A 58 -9.37 -28.34 -4.47
N LEU A 59 -8.65 -27.51 -3.72
CA LEU A 59 -9.04 -26.17 -3.32
C LEU A 59 -7.80 -25.38 -2.93
N SER A 60 -7.70 -24.15 -3.40
CA SER A 60 -6.69 -23.17 -2.99
C SER A 60 -7.35 -22.01 -2.24
N ALA A 61 -6.77 -21.62 -1.11
CA ALA A 61 -7.32 -20.56 -0.28
C ALA A 61 -6.24 -19.62 0.27
N SER A 62 -6.53 -18.32 0.24
CA SER A 62 -5.70 -17.27 0.84
C SER A 62 -6.42 -16.66 2.03
N PHE A 63 -5.73 -16.59 3.17
CA PHE A 63 -6.21 -15.93 4.38
C PHE A 63 -5.26 -14.81 4.75
N VAL A 64 -5.79 -13.60 4.88
CA VAL A 64 -5.04 -12.43 5.36
C VAL A 64 -5.61 -11.92 6.67
N GLY A 65 -4.81 -11.13 7.38
CA GLY A 65 -5.23 -10.49 8.62
C GLY A 65 -6.01 -9.20 8.36
N ASP A 66 -5.74 -8.21 9.20
CA ASP A 66 -6.41 -6.92 9.19
C ASP A 66 -6.08 -6.12 7.92
N ILE A 67 -7.13 -5.69 7.24
CA ILE A 67 -7.08 -4.84 6.07
C ILE A 67 -7.58 -3.46 6.50
N MET A 68 -6.63 -2.55 6.69
CA MET A 68 -6.89 -1.15 7.03
C MET A 68 -6.60 -0.27 5.82
N MET A 69 -7.66 0.26 5.21
CA MET A 69 -7.63 1.08 3.98
C MET A 69 -7.68 2.58 4.26
N GLY A 70 -7.85 2.98 5.52
CA GLY A 70 -7.95 4.37 5.94
C GLY A 70 -6.60 5.08 6.16
N ARG A 71 -6.67 6.30 6.70
CA ARG A 71 -5.51 7.07 7.19
C ARG A 71 -4.45 7.34 6.11
N TYR A 72 -3.23 6.86 6.32
CA TYR A 72 -2.13 7.05 5.38
C TYR A 72 -2.22 6.09 4.20
N VAL A 73 -2.94 4.96 4.35
CA VAL A 73 -3.23 4.06 3.22
C VAL A 73 -4.12 4.79 2.23
N GLU A 74 -5.17 5.46 2.70
CA GLU A 74 -6.04 6.32 1.88
C GLU A 74 -5.24 7.36 1.08
N LYS A 75 -4.26 8.02 1.71
CA LYS A 75 -3.39 8.99 1.00
C LYS A 75 -2.55 8.36 -0.11
N VAL A 76 -2.12 7.12 0.06
CA VAL A 76 -1.37 6.39 -0.97
C VAL A 76 -2.30 5.96 -2.09
N THR A 77 -3.48 5.45 -1.74
CA THR A 77 -4.47 5.00 -2.72
C THR A 77 -5.06 6.14 -3.53
N ASP A 78 -5.24 7.33 -2.94
CA ASP A 78 -5.66 8.55 -3.65
C ASP A 78 -4.65 8.98 -4.72
N GLN A 79 -3.36 8.70 -4.51
CA GLN A 79 -2.30 9.07 -5.44
C GLN A 79 -2.00 8.01 -6.49
N LYS A 80 -2.13 6.73 -6.13
CA LYS A 80 -1.63 5.59 -6.92
C LYS A 80 -2.72 4.65 -7.41
N GLY A 81 -3.97 4.83 -6.98
CA GLY A 81 -5.04 3.86 -7.15
C GLY A 81 -5.18 2.95 -5.93
N ALA A 82 -6.41 2.54 -5.63
CA ALA A 82 -6.71 1.70 -4.47
C ALA A 82 -6.20 0.25 -4.62
N ASP A 83 -6.01 -0.22 -5.85
CA ASP A 83 -5.37 -1.48 -6.21
C ASP A 83 -3.86 -1.51 -5.92
N SER A 84 -3.21 -0.33 -5.88
CA SER A 84 -1.74 -0.23 -5.79
C SER A 84 -1.13 -0.88 -4.54
N ILE A 85 -1.89 -1.00 -3.45
CA ILE A 85 -1.43 -1.66 -2.23
C ILE A 85 -1.43 -3.19 -2.34
N PHE A 86 -2.18 -3.74 -3.30
CA PHE A 86 -2.30 -5.17 -3.54
C PHE A 86 -1.43 -5.66 -4.71
N GLN A 87 -0.78 -4.78 -5.47
CA GLN A 87 -0.05 -5.12 -6.70
C GLN A 87 0.92 -6.33 -6.59
N TYR A 88 1.52 -6.53 -5.42
CA TYR A 88 2.49 -7.62 -5.20
C TYR A 88 1.87 -8.89 -4.61
N VAL A 89 0.61 -8.84 -4.17
CA VAL A 89 -0.13 -10.00 -3.63
C VAL A 89 -1.30 -10.40 -4.52
N GLU A 90 -1.70 -9.54 -5.46
CA GLU A 90 -2.77 -9.80 -6.43
C GLU A 90 -2.59 -11.15 -7.14
N PRO A 91 -1.41 -11.56 -7.64
CA PRO A 91 -1.27 -12.86 -8.27
C PRO A 91 -1.65 -14.03 -7.35
N ILE A 92 -1.41 -13.91 -6.04
CA ILE A 92 -1.72 -14.93 -5.02
C ILE A 92 -3.23 -15.03 -4.83
N PHE A 93 -3.90 -13.89 -4.69
CA PHE A 93 -5.35 -13.86 -4.51
C PHE A 93 -6.10 -14.31 -5.77
N LYS A 94 -5.63 -13.91 -6.95
CA LYS A 94 -6.20 -14.30 -8.25
C LYS A 94 -6.03 -15.79 -8.56
N ALA A 95 -4.99 -16.42 -8.02
CA ALA A 95 -4.76 -17.85 -8.16
C ALA A 95 -5.51 -18.70 -7.11
N SER A 96 -6.12 -18.07 -6.11
CA SER A 96 -6.87 -18.77 -5.06
C SER A 96 -8.34 -18.92 -5.43
N ASP A 97 -8.94 -20.07 -5.14
CA ASP A 97 -10.38 -20.31 -5.28
C ASP A 97 -11.18 -19.59 -4.19
N TYR A 98 -10.55 -19.34 -3.03
CA TYR A 98 -11.15 -18.69 -1.89
C TYR A 98 -10.19 -17.66 -1.27
N VAL A 99 -10.66 -16.44 -1.02
CA VAL A 99 -9.84 -15.41 -0.37
C VAL A 99 -10.62 -14.77 0.76
N ALA A 100 -10.04 -14.79 1.96
CA ALA A 100 -10.65 -14.25 3.16
C ALA A 100 -9.72 -13.29 3.91
N GLY A 101 -10.31 -12.32 4.60
CA GLY A 101 -9.57 -11.34 5.41
C GLY A 101 -10.40 -10.68 6.50
N ASN A 102 -9.77 -9.86 7.34
CA ASN A 102 -10.47 -9.04 8.33
C ASN A 102 -10.56 -7.58 7.85
N PHE A 103 -11.77 -7.08 7.61
CA PHE A 103 -12.01 -5.71 7.17
C PHE A 103 -12.11 -4.77 8.38
N GLU A 104 -11.02 -4.08 8.66
CA GLU A 104 -10.77 -3.45 9.97
C GLU A 104 -11.45 -2.08 10.13
N ASN A 105 -12.09 -1.54 9.09
CA ASN A 105 -12.60 -0.16 9.14
C ASN A 105 -14.01 -0.04 8.56
N PRO A 106 -14.92 0.73 9.18
CA PRO A 106 -16.21 1.03 8.59
C PRO A 106 -16.06 1.87 7.31
N VAL A 107 -16.98 1.66 6.38
CA VAL A 107 -17.16 2.51 5.20
C VAL A 107 -18.01 3.72 5.59
N THR A 108 -17.57 4.92 5.22
CA THR A 108 -18.36 6.14 5.40
C THR A 108 -18.50 6.89 4.08
N TYR A 109 -19.70 7.38 3.76
CA TYR A 109 -19.95 8.11 2.51
C TYR A 109 -19.64 9.62 2.61
N LYS A 110 -19.44 10.13 3.82
CA LYS A 110 -19.19 11.55 4.15
C LYS A 110 -18.36 11.64 5.42
N LYS A 111 -17.74 12.79 5.69
CA LYS A 111 -16.77 12.96 6.80
C LYS A 111 -17.40 13.35 8.15
N ASN A 112 -18.69 13.66 8.20
CA ASN A 112 -19.35 14.23 9.38
C ASN A 112 -20.14 13.20 10.22
N TYR A 113 -19.71 11.94 10.23
CA TYR A 113 -20.34 10.92 11.05
C TYR A 113 -20.00 11.17 12.52
N LYS A 114 -20.93 10.80 13.41
CA LYS A 114 -20.65 10.77 14.84
C LYS A 114 -19.62 9.68 15.12
N GLN A 115 -18.50 10.08 15.72
CA GLN A 115 -17.45 9.17 16.15
C GLN A 115 -17.84 8.49 17.47
N ALA A 116 -17.41 7.24 17.63
CA ALA A 116 -17.49 6.53 18.90
C ALA A 116 -16.58 7.19 19.96
N ASP A 117 -16.89 7.00 21.23
CA ASP A 117 -16.08 7.52 22.35
C ASP A 117 -14.84 6.65 22.57
N LYS A 118 -13.79 6.89 21.78
CA LYS A 118 -12.48 6.22 21.84
C LYS A 118 -11.40 7.10 21.22
N GLU A 119 -10.13 6.76 21.42
CA GLU A 119 -9.00 7.58 20.95
C GLU A 119 -8.69 7.41 19.46
N ILE A 120 -8.91 6.22 18.91
CA ILE A 120 -8.44 5.82 17.58
C ILE A 120 -9.63 5.42 16.73
N HIS A 121 -9.92 6.21 15.70
CA HIS A 121 -10.93 5.88 14.68
C HIS A 121 -10.27 5.50 13.36
N LEU A 122 -10.86 4.52 12.69
CA LEU A 122 -10.59 4.10 11.33
C LEU A 122 -11.86 4.25 10.50
N GLN A 123 -11.71 4.74 9.28
CA GLN A 123 -12.76 4.73 8.27
C GLN A 123 -12.11 4.59 6.90
N THR A 124 -12.90 4.11 5.96
CA THR A 124 -12.54 4.14 4.56
C THR A 124 -13.73 4.57 3.69
N ASN A 125 -13.48 4.75 2.40
CA ASN A 125 -14.48 5.06 1.39
C ASN A 125 -14.97 3.79 0.66
N LYS A 126 -16.02 3.94 -0.16
CA LYS A 126 -16.63 2.85 -0.92
C LYS A 126 -15.68 2.14 -1.90
N GLU A 127 -14.66 2.83 -2.42
CA GLU A 127 -13.71 2.26 -3.38
C GLU A 127 -12.88 1.13 -2.77
N SER A 128 -12.72 1.13 -1.44
CA SER A 128 -12.05 0.03 -0.74
C SER A 128 -12.76 -1.31 -0.90
N VAL A 129 -14.10 -1.32 -0.87
CA VAL A 129 -14.88 -2.57 -1.03
C VAL A 129 -14.81 -3.05 -2.48
N GLN A 130 -14.88 -2.11 -3.44
CA GLN A 130 -14.70 -2.43 -4.85
C GLN A 130 -13.34 -3.09 -5.11
N VAL A 131 -12.26 -2.53 -4.58
CA VAL A 131 -10.93 -3.12 -4.76
C VAL A 131 -10.81 -4.51 -4.14
N LEU A 132 -11.42 -4.76 -2.98
CA LEU A 132 -11.43 -6.11 -2.42
C LEU A 132 -12.12 -7.11 -3.35
N LYS A 133 -13.27 -6.73 -3.92
CA LYS A 133 -13.95 -7.55 -4.93
C LYS A 133 -13.06 -7.78 -6.16
N ASP A 134 -12.41 -6.73 -6.65
CA ASP A 134 -11.50 -6.79 -7.78
C ASP A 134 -10.28 -7.66 -7.49
N MET A 135 -9.86 -7.79 -6.22
CA MET A 135 -8.76 -8.65 -5.77
C MET A 135 -9.19 -10.10 -5.51
N ASN A 136 -10.38 -10.53 -5.93
CA ASN A 136 -10.90 -11.88 -5.75
C ASN A 136 -11.21 -12.25 -4.28
N PHE A 137 -11.44 -11.27 -3.40
CA PHE A 137 -11.96 -11.58 -2.07
C PHE A 137 -13.33 -12.24 -2.18
N THR A 138 -13.49 -13.33 -1.43
CA THR A 138 -14.74 -14.10 -1.36
C THR A 138 -15.54 -13.68 -0.13
N VAL A 139 -14.89 -13.58 1.03
CA VAL A 139 -15.54 -13.18 2.29
C VAL A 139 -14.63 -12.30 3.13
N LEU A 140 -15.20 -11.36 3.87
CA LEU A 140 -14.47 -10.61 4.89
C LEU A 140 -15.16 -10.74 6.26
N ASN A 141 -14.35 -10.81 7.32
CA ASN A 141 -14.82 -10.60 8.68
C ASN A 141 -14.90 -9.11 9.00
N SER A 142 -15.92 -8.68 9.74
CA SER A 142 -16.02 -7.33 10.31
C SER A 142 -16.23 -7.34 11.82
N ALA A 143 -16.18 -8.50 12.49
CA ALA A 143 -16.16 -8.57 13.95
C ALA A 143 -14.76 -8.17 14.47
N ASN A 144 -14.52 -6.87 14.56
CA ASN A 144 -13.28 -6.29 15.08
C ASN A 144 -13.54 -5.04 15.93
N ASN A 145 -12.51 -4.53 16.58
CA ASN A 145 -12.59 -3.42 17.54
C ASN A 145 -12.80 -2.04 16.89
N HIS A 146 -12.76 -1.97 15.56
CA HIS A 146 -12.94 -0.75 14.79
C HIS A 146 -14.25 -0.70 13.98
N ALA A 147 -14.94 -1.82 13.87
CA ALA A 147 -16.22 -1.98 13.17
C ALA A 147 -17.29 -0.92 13.51
N MET A 148 -17.30 -0.45 14.76
CA MET A 148 -18.28 0.50 15.28
C MET A 148 -17.72 1.92 15.50
N ASP A 149 -16.56 2.26 14.93
CA ASP A 149 -15.91 3.58 15.10
C ASP A 149 -16.81 4.76 14.71
N TYR A 150 -17.74 4.54 13.78
CA TYR A 150 -18.72 5.53 13.32
C TYR A 150 -20.17 5.08 13.58
N GLY A 151 -20.33 4.24 14.60
CA GLY A 151 -21.60 3.75 15.10
C GLY A 151 -22.43 2.98 14.08
N ALA A 152 -23.74 2.90 14.35
CA ALA A 152 -24.67 2.12 13.54
C ALA A 152 -24.76 2.61 12.08
N GLN A 153 -24.54 3.91 11.82
CA GLN A 153 -24.59 4.41 10.44
C GLN A 153 -23.39 3.95 9.63
N GLY A 154 -22.17 4.04 10.18
CA GLY A 154 -20.97 3.50 9.51
C GLY A 154 -21.08 2.00 9.25
N MET A 155 -21.60 1.23 10.22
CA MET A 155 -21.85 -0.21 10.03
C MET A 155 -22.87 -0.48 8.92
N LYS A 156 -23.99 0.24 8.88
CA LYS A 156 -25.01 0.10 7.83
C LYS A 156 -24.47 0.40 6.44
N ASP A 157 -23.62 1.41 6.33
CA ASP A 157 -22.98 1.79 5.08
C ASP A 157 -21.95 0.74 4.64
N THR A 158 -21.18 0.16 5.57
CA THR A 158 -20.31 -0.99 5.30
C THR A 158 -21.11 -2.16 4.75
N LEU A 159 -22.11 -2.65 5.49
CA LEU A 159 -22.94 -3.77 5.07
C LEU A 159 -23.62 -3.51 3.71
N GLY A 160 -24.10 -2.28 3.51
CA GLY A 160 -24.73 -1.87 2.26
C GLY A 160 -23.75 -1.83 1.08
N GLU A 161 -22.49 -1.48 1.30
CA GLU A 161 -21.48 -1.48 0.24
C GLU A 161 -21.03 -2.90 -0.12
N PHE A 162 -20.83 -3.78 0.87
CA PHE A 162 -20.53 -5.18 0.63
C PHE A 162 -21.65 -5.88 -0.16
N ALA A 163 -22.92 -5.62 0.21
CA ALA A 163 -24.08 -6.13 -0.51
C ALA A 163 -24.16 -5.63 -1.97
N LYS A 164 -23.83 -4.35 -2.24
CA LYS A 164 -23.81 -3.81 -3.62
C LYS A 164 -22.74 -4.47 -4.50
N GLN A 165 -21.63 -4.89 -3.90
CA GLN A 165 -20.49 -5.48 -4.60
C GLN A 165 -20.57 -7.01 -4.69
N ASP A 166 -21.67 -7.60 -4.21
CA ASP A 166 -21.83 -9.05 -4.14
C ASP A 166 -20.65 -9.72 -3.41
N LEU A 167 -20.23 -9.12 -2.29
CA LEU A 167 -19.10 -9.56 -1.49
C LEU A 167 -19.61 -9.97 -0.10
N ASP A 168 -19.29 -11.20 0.32
CA ASP A 168 -19.77 -11.70 1.60
C ASP A 168 -19.05 -11.02 2.76
N ILE A 169 -19.81 -10.74 3.82
CA ILE A 169 -19.29 -10.21 5.07
C ILE A 169 -19.90 -10.98 6.25
N VAL A 170 -19.05 -11.34 7.21
CA VAL A 170 -19.41 -12.08 8.43
C VAL A 170 -18.97 -11.31 9.67
N GLY A 171 -19.51 -11.68 10.83
CA GLY A 171 -19.23 -11.01 12.10
C GLY A 171 -19.93 -9.65 12.26
N ALA A 172 -20.83 -9.30 11.34
CA ALA A 172 -21.66 -8.10 11.38
C ALA A 172 -23.01 -8.35 10.71
N GLY A 173 -24.03 -7.59 11.09
CA GLY A 173 -25.38 -7.69 10.52
C GLY A 173 -26.25 -6.48 10.88
N TYR A 174 -27.36 -6.32 10.16
CA TYR A 174 -28.36 -5.28 10.47
C TYR A 174 -29.10 -5.55 11.78
N SER A 175 -29.13 -6.82 12.21
CA SER A 175 -29.71 -7.31 13.44
C SER A 175 -28.95 -8.55 13.92
N LEU A 176 -29.25 -9.02 15.13
CA LEU A 176 -28.66 -10.25 15.68
C LEU A 176 -28.97 -11.49 14.83
N SER A 177 -30.15 -11.54 14.18
CA SER A 177 -30.51 -12.66 13.30
C SER A 177 -29.80 -12.62 11.96
N ASP A 178 -29.36 -11.45 11.51
CA ASP A 178 -28.67 -11.28 10.22
C ASP A 178 -27.14 -11.41 10.35
N ALA A 179 -26.62 -11.28 11.57
CA ALA A 179 -25.20 -11.44 11.86
C ALA A 179 -24.81 -12.92 11.76
N LYS A 180 -24.10 -13.26 10.68
CA LYS A 180 -23.54 -14.60 10.43
C LYS A 180 -22.13 -14.75 10.97
#